data_AF-A0A9W4E3X3-F1
#
_entry.id   AF-A0A9W4E3X3-F1
#
_cell.length_a   1.000
_cell.length_b   1.000
_cell.length_c   1.000
_cell.angle_alpha   90.00
_cell.angle_beta   90.00
_cell.angle_gamma   90.00
#
_symmetry.space_group_name_H-M   'P 1'
#
loop_
_entity.id
_entity.type
_entity.pdbx_description
1 polymer ?
#
loop_
_entity_poly.entity_id
_entity_poly.type
_entity_poly.pdbx_seq_one_letter_code
_entity_poly.pdbx_strand_id
1 'polypeptide(L)'
;MSGAAEVERVYSAMEEAAGLLDVACSPEKIRPILNAFQDVLADGVIVYSMASGRHATELDFSISVPAGYGDPYAAALAHGLIPETGHPVGDLLADTQKALPVSMFAVDGEVTSGFKKTYAFFPTDDMPGVAQLMDIPSMPPSVAQNAELFARYGLDKVQMISLDYKKNQVNLYFSNLQPEFLEPEPVKALVRETGLVQPGEKGLTFARRSFALYPTLSWESAKIERLCYAVISTDPTLAPSTEQSDLDLFSTYANNAPYAYAGEKRTLVYGLTLSPSEEYYKLGSYYQISDIQRKLLKAFDALTD
;
A
#
# COMPACT_ATOMS: atom_id res chain seq x y z
N MET A 1 -17.32 20.07 -11.83
CA MET A 1 -18.33 18.99 -11.76
C MET A 1 -18.85 18.94 -10.33
N SER A 2 -20.09 18.53 -10.08
CA SER A 2 -20.61 18.48 -8.70
C SER A 2 -20.00 17.30 -7.94
N GLY A 3 -19.69 17.47 -6.65
CA GLY A 3 -19.10 16.40 -5.82
C GLY A 3 -19.90 15.09 -5.84
N ALA A 4 -21.24 15.19 -5.91
CA ALA A 4 -22.12 14.03 -6.05
C ALA A 4 -21.87 13.20 -7.33
N ALA A 5 -21.53 13.83 -8.45
CA ALA A 5 -21.23 13.11 -9.69
C ALA A 5 -19.89 12.35 -9.57
N GLU A 6 -18.90 12.91 -8.89
CA GLU A 6 -17.62 12.25 -8.63
C GLU A 6 -17.76 11.05 -7.70
N VAL A 7 -18.60 11.17 -6.67
CA VAL A 7 -18.91 10.05 -5.76
C VAL A 7 -19.51 8.87 -6.53
N GLU A 8 -20.53 9.09 -7.38
CA GLU A 8 -21.12 8.01 -8.18
C GLU A 8 -20.12 7.42 -9.18
N ARG A 9 -19.31 8.27 -9.83
CA ARG A 9 -18.28 7.82 -10.79
C ARG A 9 -17.27 6.88 -10.12
N VAL A 10 -16.72 7.29 -8.97
CA VAL A 10 -15.73 6.49 -8.23
C VAL A 10 -16.38 5.22 -7.68
N TYR A 11 -17.59 5.32 -7.10
CA TYR A 11 -18.31 4.15 -6.58
C TYR A 11 -18.60 3.12 -7.68
N SER A 12 -19.07 3.55 -8.85
CA SER A 12 -19.34 2.66 -9.99
C SER A 12 -18.07 1.97 -10.50
N ALA A 13 -16.93 2.67 -10.55
CA ALA A 13 -15.66 2.04 -10.90
C ALA A 13 -15.19 1.04 -9.83
N MET A 14 -15.46 1.32 -8.56
CA MET A 14 -15.18 0.36 -7.47
C MET A 14 -16.03 -0.91 -7.62
N GLU A 15 -17.32 -0.78 -7.96
CA GLU A 15 -18.20 -1.92 -8.25
C GLU A 15 -17.73 -2.72 -9.47
N GLU A 16 -17.28 -2.06 -10.54
CA GLU A 16 -16.72 -2.73 -11.72
C GLU A 16 -15.46 -3.53 -11.35
N ALA A 17 -14.54 -2.93 -10.58
CA ALA A 17 -13.35 -3.62 -10.11
C ALA A 17 -13.68 -4.81 -9.19
N ALA A 18 -14.64 -4.66 -8.28
CA ALA A 18 -15.05 -5.73 -7.37
C ALA A 18 -15.77 -6.87 -8.10
N GLY A 19 -16.54 -6.55 -9.14
CA GLY A 19 -17.22 -7.53 -9.99
C GLY A 19 -16.27 -8.45 -10.76
N LEU A 20 -15.05 -7.99 -11.09
CA LEU A 20 -14.01 -8.84 -11.70
C LEU A 20 -13.50 -9.95 -10.77
N LEU A 21 -13.80 -9.85 -9.46
CA LEU A 21 -13.35 -10.76 -8.41
C LEU A 21 -14.52 -11.48 -7.74
N ASP A 22 -15.74 -11.33 -8.27
CA ASP A 22 -16.98 -11.80 -7.64
C ASP A 22 -17.18 -11.28 -6.21
N VAL A 23 -16.70 -10.05 -5.93
CA VAL A 23 -16.85 -9.37 -4.63
C VAL A 23 -17.96 -8.32 -4.73
N ALA A 24 -18.87 -8.31 -3.76
CA ALA A 24 -19.92 -7.30 -3.66
C ALA A 24 -19.47 -6.11 -2.81
N CYS A 25 -19.57 -4.88 -3.35
CA CYS A 25 -19.40 -3.66 -2.58
C CYS A 25 -20.53 -3.50 -1.56
N SER A 26 -20.20 -2.97 -0.39
CA SER A 26 -21.14 -2.56 0.66
C SER A 26 -21.43 -1.05 0.52
N PRO A 27 -22.51 -0.64 -0.19
CA PRO A 27 -22.78 0.79 -0.40
C PRO A 27 -22.90 1.58 0.91
N GLU A 28 -23.46 0.96 1.95
CA GLU A 28 -23.62 1.55 3.28
C GLU A 28 -22.29 1.77 4.02
N LYS A 29 -21.22 1.06 3.65
CA LYS A 29 -19.87 1.29 4.19
C LYS A 29 -19.05 2.21 3.30
N ILE A 30 -19.23 2.15 1.99
CA ILE A 30 -18.38 2.86 1.03
C ILE A 30 -18.88 4.27 0.74
N ARG A 31 -20.18 4.46 0.51
CA ARG A 31 -20.72 5.79 0.17
C ARG A 31 -20.44 6.84 1.24
N PRO A 32 -20.53 6.54 2.56
CA PRO A 32 -20.12 7.51 3.59
C PRO A 32 -18.66 7.94 3.48
N ILE A 33 -17.75 7.03 3.11
CA ILE A 33 -16.32 7.33 2.93
C ILE A 33 -16.14 8.25 1.72
N LEU A 34 -16.74 7.89 0.58
CA LEU A 34 -16.63 8.71 -0.64
C LEU A 34 -17.24 10.10 -0.44
N ASN A 35 -18.35 10.22 0.29
CA ASN A 35 -18.94 11.52 0.64
C ASN A 35 -18.04 12.33 1.58
N ALA A 36 -17.38 11.68 2.56
CA ALA A 36 -16.47 12.33 3.49
C ALA A 36 -15.23 12.94 2.81
N PHE A 37 -14.82 12.36 1.68
CA PHE A 37 -13.65 12.76 0.91
C PHE A 37 -14.02 13.20 -0.53
N GLN A 38 -15.26 13.64 -0.77
CA GLN A 38 -15.75 13.93 -2.12
C GLN A 38 -14.93 15.01 -2.84
N ASP A 39 -14.39 15.97 -2.08
CA ASP A 39 -13.67 17.12 -2.62
C ASP A 39 -12.30 16.73 -3.23
N VAL A 40 -11.78 15.54 -2.89
CA VAL A 40 -10.50 15.05 -3.43
C VAL A 40 -10.67 14.03 -4.56
N LEU A 41 -11.90 13.57 -4.85
CA LEU A 41 -12.13 12.47 -5.80
C LEU A 41 -11.83 12.85 -7.27
N ALA A 42 -11.96 14.13 -7.61
CA ALA A 42 -11.71 14.61 -8.97
C ALA A 42 -10.22 14.50 -9.35
N ASP A 43 -9.33 14.84 -8.42
CA ASP A 43 -7.88 14.98 -8.66
C ASP A 43 -7.03 13.93 -7.90
N GLY A 44 -7.65 13.13 -7.04
CA GLY A 44 -6.98 12.12 -6.24
C GLY A 44 -6.43 10.96 -7.06
N VAL A 45 -5.29 10.42 -6.62
CA VAL A 45 -4.80 9.11 -7.02
C VAL A 45 -5.67 8.05 -6.37
N ILE A 46 -6.22 7.14 -7.17
CA ILE A 46 -7.14 6.09 -6.71
C ILE A 46 -6.63 4.74 -7.19
N VAL A 47 -6.55 3.77 -6.29
CA VAL A 47 -6.09 2.39 -6.56
C VAL A 47 -7.12 1.40 -6.06
N TYR A 48 -7.40 0.37 -6.87
CA TYR A 48 -8.16 -0.81 -6.46
C TYR A 48 -7.23 -2.02 -6.44
N SER A 49 -7.15 -2.71 -5.30
CA SER A 49 -6.14 -3.74 -5.06
C SER A 49 -6.77 -5.08 -4.74
N MET A 50 -6.46 -6.06 -5.58
CA MET A 50 -6.80 -7.47 -5.37
C MET A 50 -5.64 -8.22 -4.70
N ALA A 51 -5.92 -9.42 -4.18
CA ALA A 51 -4.91 -10.32 -3.62
C ALA A 51 -5.19 -11.79 -4.00
N SER A 52 -4.19 -12.67 -3.81
CA SER A 52 -4.35 -14.12 -4.02
C SER A 52 -4.65 -14.88 -2.71
N GLY A 53 -4.85 -16.19 -2.84
CA GLY A 53 -5.01 -17.10 -1.70
C GLY A 53 -6.24 -16.76 -0.86
N ARG A 54 -6.10 -16.82 0.47
CA ARG A 54 -7.21 -16.51 1.40
C ARG A 54 -7.69 -15.05 1.35
N HIS A 55 -6.97 -14.18 0.65
CA HIS A 55 -7.29 -12.76 0.49
C HIS A 55 -8.01 -12.46 -0.83
N ALA A 56 -8.27 -13.46 -1.67
CA ALA A 56 -8.88 -13.29 -2.99
C ALA A 56 -10.35 -12.83 -2.97
N THR A 57 -11.02 -12.93 -1.82
CA THR A 57 -12.42 -12.51 -1.64
C THR A 57 -12.56 -11.08 -1.11
N GLU A 58 -11.46 -10.31 -1.11
CA GLU A 58 -11.40 -8.93 -0.65
C GLU A 58 -10.94 -8.03 -1.82
N LEU A 59 -11.48 -6.81 -1.87
CA LEU A 59 -10.94 -5.75 -2.71
C LEU A 59 -10.65 -4.54 -1.82
N ASP A 60 -9.39 -4.12 -1.80
CA ASP A 60 -8.97 -2.91 -1.11
C ASP A 60 -9.06 -1.71 -2.06
N PHE A 61 -9.32 -0.54 -1.50
CA PHE A 61 -9.21 0.72 -2.22
C PHE A 61 -8.33 1.70 -1.46
N SER A 62 -7.62 2.56 -2.18
CA SER A 62 -6.86 3.66 -1.60
C SER A 62 -7.13 4.96 -2.38
N ILE A 63 -7.31 6.07 -1.67
CA ILE A 63 -7.60 7.39 -2.24
C ILE A 63 -6.66 8.40 -1.62
N SER A 64 -5.87 9.10 -2.43
CA SER A 64 -4.97 10.16 -1.93
C SER A 64 -5.75 11.37 -1.43
N VAL A 65 -5.27 11.97 -0.35
CA VAL A 65 -5.80 13.18 0.27
C VAL A 65 -4.66 14.20 0.37
N PRO A 66 -4.79 15.43 -0.18
CA PRO A 66 -3.75 16.45 -0.08
C PRO A 66 -3.45 16.80 1.39
N ALA A 67 -2.19 17.09 1.73
CA ALA A 67 -1.83 17.44 3.12
C ALA A 67 -2.59 18.66 3.66
N GLY A 68 -2.93 19.61 2.80
CA GLY A 68 -3.73 20.80 3.14
C GLY A 68 -5.20 20.53 3.45
N TYR A 69 -5.71 19.32 3.20
CA TYR A 69 -7.09 18.92 3.54
C TYR A 69 -7.29 18.78 5.06
N GLY A 70 -6.20 18.54 5.81
CA GLY A 70 -6.23 18.18 7.22
C GLY A 70 -6.06 16.68 7.45
N ASP A 71 -6.08 16.28 8.73
CA ASP A 71 -5.88 14.90 9.15
C ASP A 71 -7.07 14.01 8.71
N PRO A 72 -6.85 13.01 7.82
CA PRO A 72 -7.93 12.17 7.31
C PRO A 72 -8.45 11.14 8.34
N TYR A 73 -7.69 10.80 9.38
CA TYR A 73 -8.19 9.96 10.47
C TYR A 73 -9.16 10.75 11.35
N ALA A 74 -8.82 12.00 11.68
CA ALA A 74 -9.74 12.90 12.38
C ALA A 74 -11.05 13.13 11.57
N ALA A 75 -10.95 13.30 10.25
CA ALA A 75 -12.12 13.37 9.37
C ALA A 75 -12.95 12.07 9.41
N ALA A 76 -12.29 10.91 9.40
CA ALA A 76 -12.96 9.61 9.48
C ALA A 76 -13.71 9.42 10.81
N LEU A 77 -13.14 9.86 11.93
CA LEU A 77 -13.81 9.86 13.24
C LEU A 77 -15.03 10.79 13.26
N ALA A 78 -14.87 12.02 12.77
CA ALA A 78 -15.95 13.01 12.75
C ALA A 78 -17.16 12.56 11.91
N HIS A 79 -16.93 11.76 10.87
CA HIS A 79 -17.96 11.19 10.00
C HIS A 79 -18.44 9.80 10.46
N GLY A 80 -17.93 9.28 11.58
CA GLY A 80 -18.32 7.98 12.13
C GLY A 80 -17.94 6.80 11.25
N LEU A 81 -16.88 6.94 10.42
CA LEU A 81 -16.42 5.89 9.50
C LEU A 81 -15.67 4.76 10.22
N ILE A 82 -15.09 5.09 11.39
CA ILE A 82 -14.37 4.18 12.27
C ILE A 82 -14.59 4.64 13.72
N PRO A 83 -14.69 3.72 14.71
CA PRO A 83 -14.71 4.12 16.11
C PRO A 83 -13.35 4.70 16.55
N GLU A 84 -13.41 5.60 17.53
CA GLU A 84 -12.24 6.05 18.27
C GLU A 84 -11.56 4.87 18.98
N THR A 85 -10.23 4.91 19.06
CA THR A 85 -9.43 3.91 19.77
C THR A 85 -8.57 4.59 20.82
N GLY A 86 -8.41 3.94 21.98
CA GLY A 86 -7.44 4.35 23.00
C GLY A 86 -6.03 3.82 22.74
N HIS A 87 -5.82 3.12 21.63
CA HIS A 87 -4.53 2.55 21.24
C HIS A 87 -3.65 3.60 20.54
N PRO A 88 -2.30 3.59 20.70
CA PRO A 88 -1.41 4.61 20.13
C PRO A 88 -1.53 4.81 18.61
N VAL A 89 -2.04 3.82 17.87
CA VAL A 89 -2.32 3.96 16.43
C VAL A 89 -3.27 5.13 16.13
N GLY A 90 -4.16 5.49 17.06
CA GLY A 90 -5.09 6.62 16.91
C GLY A 90 -4.40 7.98 16.89
N ASP A 91 -3.23 8.12 17.51
CA ASP A 91 -2.45 9.36 17.56
C ASP A 91 -1.34 9.40 16.49
N LEU A 92 -0.97 8.24 15.94
CA LEU A 92 0.24 8.09 15.13
C LEU A 92 0.24 8.94 13.86
N LEU A 93 -0.90 9.16 13.21
CA LEU A 93 -0.94 10.01 12.02
C LEU A 93 -0.66 11.48 12.36
N ALA A 94 -1.30 11.99 13.41
CA ALA A 94 -1.14 13.35 13.90
C ALA A 94 0.29 13.59 14.44
N ASP A 95 0.83 12.64 15.22
CA ASP A 95 2.21 12.72 15.71
C ASP A 95 3.23 12.68 14.56
N THR A 96 2.99 11.86 13.53
CA THR A 96 3.83 11.84 12.33
C THR A 96 3.81 13.19 11.61
N GLN A 97 2.64 13.78 11.39
CA GLN A 97 2.51 15.10 10.76
C GLN A 97 3.17 16.21 11.59
N LYS A 98 3.12 16.10 12.92
CA LYS A 98 3.75 17.06 13.83
C LYS A 98 5.28 16.97 13.83
N ALA A 99 5.81 15.75 13.73
CA ALA A 99 7.25 15.50 13.82
C ALA A 99 7.98 15.64 12.47
N LEU A 100 7.31 15.30 11.36
CA LEU A 100 7.94 15.16 10.05
C LEU A 100 7.14 15.88 8.95
N PRO A 101 7.81 16.37 7.88
CA PRO A 101 7.12 16.96 6.75
C PRO A 101 6.32 15.91 5.99
N VAL A 102 4.99 16.00 6.03
CA VAL A 102 4.09 15.14 5.25
C VAL A 102 3.66 15.87 3.98
N SER A 103 3.91 15.27 2.82
CA SER A 103 3.59 15.83 1.50
C SER A 103 2.15 15.53 1.06
N MET A 104 1.62 14.38 1.47
CA MET A 104 0.30 13.88 1.08
C MET A 104 -0.16 12.82 2.07
N PHE A 105 -1.46 12.62 2.19
CA PHE A 105 -2.06 11.47 2.88
C PHE A 105 -2.75 10.54 1.90
N ALA A 106 -3.20 9.38 2.39
CA ALA A 106 -4.25 8.63 1.72
C ALA A 106 -5.17 7.96 2.75
N VAL A 107 -6.39 7.66 2.34
CA VAL A 107 -7.33 6.81 3.06
C VAL A 107 -7.46 5.48 2.36
N ASP A 108 -7.70 4.43 3.12
CA ASP A 108 -7.79 3.07 2.59
C ASP A 108 -8.80 2.23 3.35
N GLY A 109 -9.47 1.41 2.57
CA GLY A 109 -10.61 0.63 3.00
C GLY A 109 -10.71 -0.65 2.20
N GLU A 110 -11.70 -1.45 2.57
CA GLU A 110 -12.09 -2.65 1.86
C GLU A 110 -13.55 -2.51 1.44
N VAL A 111 -13.89 -2.98 0.24
CA VAL A 111 -15.23 -2.72 -0.33
C VAL A 111 -16.38 -3.30 0.48
N THR A 112 -16.12 -4.34 1.28
CA THR A 112 -17.12 -5.01 2.12
C THR A 112 -17.16 -4.46 3.55
N SER A 113 -16.01 -3.98 4.08
CA SER A 113 -15.86 -3.65 5.50
C SER A 113 -15.52 -2.18 5.79
N GLY A 114 -15.38 -1.36 4.75
CA GLY A 114 -15.17 0.09 4.83
C GLY A 114 -13.76 0.49 5.26
N PHE A 115 -13.65 1.69 5.85
CA PHE A 115 -12.39 2.33 6.24
C PHE A 115 -11.58 1.44 7.20
N LYS A 116 -10.27 1.33 6.97
CA LYS A 116 -9.36 0.58 7.85
C LYS A 116 -7.98 1.19 8.00
N LYS A 117 -7.50 1.98 7.05
CA LYS A 117 -6.13 2.50 7.04
C LYS A 117 -6.03 3.94 6.59
N THR A 118 -4.91 4.56 6.97
CA THR A 118 -4.41 5.79 6.35
C THR A 118 -2.95 5.64 5.97
N TYR A 119 -2.47 6.53 5.12
CA TYR A 119 -1.07 6.66 4.75
C TYR A 119 -0.59 8.09 5.00
N ALA A 120 0.68 8.24 5.37
CA ALA A 120 1.41 9.50 5.35
C ALA A 120 2.60 9.38 4.42
N PHE A 121 2.65 10.23 3.39
CA PHE A 121 3.72 10.29 2.41
C PHE A 121 4.69 11.41 2.78
N PHE A 122 5.98 11.15 2.59
CA PHE A 122 7.04 12.15 2.79
C PHE A 122 7.49 12.74 1.45
N PRO A 123 8.06 13.96 1.40
CA PRO A 123 8.72 14.47 0.21
C PRO A 123 9.85 13.53 -0.25
N THR A 124 9.91 13.20 -1.54
CA THR A 124 10.92 12.26 -2.07
C THR A 124 12.35 12.78 -1.91
N ASP A 125 12.54 14.10 -1.88
CA ASP A 125 13.81 14.78 -1.65
C ASP A 125 14.16 14.97 -0.16
N ASP A 126 13.24 14.66 0.75
CA ASP A 126 13.42 14.79 2.21
C ASP A 126 12.77 13.62 2.96
N MET A 127 13.05 12.39 2.51
CA MET A 127 12.54 11.19 3.15
C MET A 127 13.18 10.99 4.54
N PRO A 128 12.38 10.71 5.59
CA PRO A 128 12.91 10.38 6.90
C PRO A 128 13.65 9.04 6.88
N GLY A 129 14.67 8.94 7.73
CA GLY A 129 15.29 7.67 8.09
C GLY A 129 14.58 6.98 9.26
N VAL A 130 14.97 5.73 9.55
CA VAL A 130 14.42 4.95 10.68
C VAL A 130 14.60 5.66 12.02
N ALA A 131 15.75 6.34 12.21
CA ALA A 131 16.04 7.08 13.43
C ALA A 131 15.03 8.21 13.70
N GLN A 132 14.59 8.92 12.66
CA GLN A 132 13.58 9.97 12.81
C GLN A 132 12.19 9.39 13.11
N LEU A 133 11.88 8.22 12.55
CA LEU A 133 10.58 7.56 12.77
C LEU A 133 10.44 7.01 14.18
N MET A 134 11.51 6.49 14.79
CA MET A 134 11.43 5.96 16.16
C MET A 134 11.28 7.05 17.23
N ASP A 135 11.59 8.30 16.92
CA ASP A 135 11.40 9.44 17.82
C ASP A 135 9.94 9.92 17.86
N ILE A 136 9.07 9.40 16.99
CA ILE A 136 7.63 9.69 17.00
C ILE A 136 6.98 9.00 18.21
N PRO A 137 6.34 9.72 19.15
CA PRO A 137 5.92 9.16 20.44
C PRO A 137 5.00 7.94 20.36
N SER A 138 4.09 7.92 19.39
CA SER A 138 3.10 6.86 19.18
C SER A 138 3.59 5.75 18.24
N MET A 139 4.80 5.84 17.66
CA MET A 139 5.35 4.82 16.77
C MET A 139 5.48 3.47 17.50
N PRO A 140 5.22 2.32 16.84
CA PRO A 140 5.45 1.02 17.46
C PRO A 140 6.90 0.89 17.94
N PRO A 141 7.14 0.43 19.20
CA PRO A 141 8.49 0.17 19.70
C PRO A 141 9.28 -0.83 18.83
N SER A 142 8.56 -1.69 18.11
CA SER A 142 9.12 -2.64 17.16
C SER A 142 9.92 -1.98 16.03
N VAL A 143 9.66 -0.71 15.68
CA VAL A 143 10.51 0.04 14.74
C VAL A 143 11.91 0.23 15.30
N ALA A 144 12.03 0.70 16.54
CA ALA A 144 13.32 0.86 17.21
C ALA A 144 14.02 -0.49 17.44
N GLN A 145 13.26 -1.52 17.82
CA GLN A 145 13.79 -2.87 18.06
C GLN A 145 14.34 -3.55 16.81
N ASN A 146 13.93 -3.12 15.60
CA ASN A 146 14.43 -3.64 14.32
C ASN A 146 15.42 -2.69 13.63
N ALA A 147 15.80 -1.55 14.24
CA ALA A 147 16.62 -0.54 13.59
C ALA A 147 18.01 -1.06 13.15
N GLU A 148 18.65 -1.90 13.98
CA GLU A 148 19.93 -2.53 13.61
C GLU A 148 19.79 -3.50 12.44
N LEU A 149 18.67 -4.24 12.38
CA LEU A 149 18.37 -5.13 11.26
C LEU A 149 18.16 -4.31 9.99
N PHE A 150 17.36 -3.24 10.05
CA PHE A 150 17.14 -2.36 8.90
C PHE A 150 18.45 -1.74 8.39
N ALA A 151 19.29 -1.22 9.28
CA ALA A 151 20.60 -0.66 8.93
C ALA A 151 21.52 -1.70 8.26
N ARG A 152 21.53 -2.95 8.74
CA ARG A 152 22.35 -4.04 8.18
C ARG A 152 22.00 -4.35 6.73
N TYR A 153 20.74 -4.20 6.36
CA TYR A 153 20.22 -4.43 5.01
C TYR A 153 20.07 -3.14 4.18
N GLY A 154 20.59 -2.01 4.66
CA GLY A 154 20.52 -0.72 3.94
C GLY A 154 19.11 -0.14 3.84
N LEU A 155 18.19 -0.57 4.69
CA LEU A 155 16.82 -0.07 4.76
C LEU A 155 16.77 1.17 5.66
N ASP A 156 16.92 2.35 5.06
CA ASP A 156 16.93 3.62 5.80
C ASP A 156 15.77 4.54 5.39
N LYS A 157 15.74 4.96 4.13
CA LYS A 157 14.81 5.99 3.64
C LYS A 157 13.41 5.46 3.44
N VAL A 158 12.45 6.08 4.14
CA VAL A 158 11.03 5.71 4.10
C VAL A 158 10.24 6.74 3.29
N GLN A 159 9.61 6.31 2.20
CA GLN A 159 8.81 7.17 1.33
C GLN A 159 7.41 7.42 1.89
N MET A 160 6.85 6.46 2.60
CA MET A 160 5.56 6.59 3.28
C MET A 160 5.42 5.58 4.41
N ILE A 161 4.49 5.83 5.31
CA ILE A 161 4.00 4.84 6.27
C ILE A 161 2.51 4.61 6.07
N SER A 162 2.02 3.41 6.39
CA SER A 162 0.59 3.12 6.49
C SER A 162 0.22 2.67 7.88
N LEU A 163 -0.94 3.06 8.36
CA LEU A 163 -1.46 2.73 9.68
C LEU A 163 -2.75 1.92 9.51
N ASP A 164 -2.81 0.73 10.09
CA ASP A 164 -4.01 -0.11 10.13
C ASP A 164 -4.66 -0.06 11.49
N TYR A 165 -5.78 0.66 11.57
CA TYR A 165 -6.53 0.91 12.78
C TYR A 165 -7.32 -0.32 13.25
N LYS A 166 -7.65 -1.25 12.35
CA LYS A 166 -8.35 -2.49 12.71
C LYS A 166 -7.37 -3.53 13.25
N LYS A 167 -6.13 -3.54 12.75
CA LYS A 167 -5.11 -4.53 13.10
C LYS A 167 -4.03 -4.02 14.05
N ASN A 168 -4.02 -2.72 14.38
CA ASN A 168 -2.97 -2.07 15.16
C ASN A 168 -1.57 -2.35 14.56
N GLN A 169 -1.44 -2.12 13.26
CA GLN A 169 -0.23 -2.42 12.49
C GLN A 169 0.28 -1.21 11.72
N VAL A 170 1.58 -1.16 11.48
CA VAL A 170 2.24 -0.13 10.67
C VAL A 170 3.07 -0.77 9.58
N ASN A 171 3.01 -0.24 8.37
CA ASN A 171 3.98 -0.57 7.32
C ASN A 171 4.95 0.59 7.12
N LEU A 172 6.23 0.29 6.93
CA LEU A 172 7.27 1.27 6.56
C LEU A 172 7.68 1.04 5.10
N TYR A 173 7.37 1.95 4.19
CA TYR A 173 7.68 1.77 2.77
C TYR A 173 9.07 2.31 2.47
N PHE A 174 10.07 1.44 2.58
CA PHE A 174 11.45 1.76 2.22
C PHE A 174 11.56 2.00 0.72
N SER A 175 12.29 3.05 0.36
CA SER A 175 12.62 3.44 -1.01
C SER A 175 14.14 3.65 -1.13
N ASN A 176 14.62 4.08 -2.30
CA ASN A 176 16.05 4.17 -2.64
C ASN A 176 16.81 2.87 -2.31
N LEU A 177 16.16 1.73 -2.59
CA LEU A 177 16.71 0.41 -2.35
C LEU A 177 18.00 0.23 -3.17
N GLN A 178 19.05 -0.22 -2.50
CA GLN A 178 20.32 -0.49 -3.18
C GLN A 178 20.16 -1.75 -4.03
N PRO A 179 20.60 -1.75 -5.31
CA PRO A 179 20.48 -2.94 -6.16
C PRO A 179 21.12 -4.19 -5.55
N GLU A 180 22.23 -4.04 -4.83
CA GLU A 180 22.91 -5.14 -4.15
C GLU A 180 22.05 -5.78 -3.06
N PHE A 181 21.18 -5.01 -2.41
CA PHE A 181 20.24 -5.54 -1.41
C PHE A 181 19.13 -6.39 -2.05
N LEU A 182 18.75 -6.08 -3.29
CA LEU A 182 17.71 -6.80 -4.01
C LEU A 182 18.22 -8.09 -4.67
N GLU A 183 19.49 -8.42 -4.50
CA GLU A 183 20.07 -9.68 -4.93
C GLU A 183 19.53 -10.88 -4.13
N PRO A 184 19.52 -12.10 -4.72
CA PRO A 184 18.90 -13.25 -4.08
C PRO A 184 19.42 -13.59 -2.69
N GLU A 185 20.74 -13.48 -2.45
CA GLU A 185 21.33 -13.87 -1.16
C GLU A 185 20.97 -12.90 -0.02
N PRO A 186 21.10 -11.57 -0.18
CA PRO A 186 20.60 -10.61 0.81
C PRO A 186 19.10 -10.75 1.10
N VAL A 187 18.26 -10.94 0.06
CA VAL A 187 16.82 -11.17 0.23
C VAL A 187 16.55 -12.42 1.08
N LYS A 188 17.16 -13.57 0.74
CA LYS A 188 17.02 -14.81 1.52
C LYS A 188 17.50 -14.65 2.96
N ALA A 189 18.60 -13.92 3.16
CA ALA A 189 19.17 -13.67 4.48
C ALA A 189 18.19 -12.86 5.34
N LEU A 190 17.65 -11.75 4.82
CA LEU A 190 16.66 -10.93 5.54
C LEU A 190 15.42 -11.75 5.91
N VAL A 191 14.90 -12.50 4.94
CA VAL A 191 13.71 -13.34 5.14
C VAL A 191 13.97 -14.43 6.20
N ARG A 192 15.19 -14.97 6.25
CA ARG A 192 15.59 -15.96 7.26
C ARG A 192 15.70 -15.33 8.65
N GLU A 193 16.33 -14.17 8.77
CA GLU A 193 16.46 -13.45 10.04
C GLU A 193 15.10 -13.00 10.61
N THR A 194 14.15 -12.72 9.73
CA THR A 194 12.78 -12.34 10.12
C THR A 194 11.84 -13.54 10.36
N GLY A 195 12.31 -14.77 10.10
CA GLY A 195 11.53 -15.99 10.31
C GLY A 195 10.32 -16.14 9.37
N LEU A 196 10.40 -15.55 8.18
CA LEU A 196 9.35 -15.60 7.17
C LEU A 196 9.61 -16.74 6.17
N VAL A 197 8.59 -17.12 5.40
CA VAL A 197 8.74 -18.13 4.34
C VAL A 197 9.75 -17.65 3.29
N GLN A 198 10.61 -18.57 2.86
CA GLN A 198 11.61 -18.28 1.83
C GLN A 198 10.93 -18.14 0.46
N PRO A 199 11.23 -17.08 -0.30
CA PRO A 199 10.68 -16.92 -1.64
C PRO A 199 11.25 -17.97 -2.60
N GLY A 200 10.42 -18.43 -3.54
CA GLY A 200 10.86 -19.25 -4.67
C GLY A 200 11.68 -18.46 -5.69
N GLU A 201 12.14 -19.12 -6.75
CA GLU A 201 12.93 -18.46 -7.82
C GLU A 201 12.19 -17.29 -8.47
N LYS A 202 10.90 -17.44 -8.78
CA LYS A 202 10.07 -16.33 -9.30
C LYS A 202 9.98 -15.17 -8.31
N GLY A 203 9.80 -15.46 -7.02
CA GLY A 203 9.76 -14.45 -5.97
C GLY A 203 11.07 -13.68 -5.83
N LEU A 204 12.23 -14.36 -5.97
CA LEU A 204 13.55 -13.72 -5.97
C LEU A 204 13.76 -12.83 -7.19
N THR A 205 13.38 -13.29 -8.39
CA THR A 205 13.40 -12.46 -9.60
C THR A 205 12.51 -11.23 -9.45
N PHE A 206 11.32 -11.40 -8.86
CA PHE A 206 10.39 -10.31 -8.59
C PHE A 206 10.95 -9.29 -7.58
N ALA A 207 11.54 -9.77 -6.49
CA ALA A 207 12.19 -8.92 -5.49
C ALA A 207 13.28 -8.05 -6.12
N ARG A 208 14.07 -8.59 -7.06
CA ARG A 208 15.10 -7.85 -7.80
C ARG A 208 14.59 -6.61 -8.54
N ARG A 209 13.35 -6.66 -9.03
CA ARG A 209 12.71 -5.56 -9.79
C ARG A 209 11.98 -4.55 -8.89
N SER A 210 12.03 -4.74 -7.58
CA SER A 210 11.19 -3.98 -6.66
C SER A 210 11.66 -2.54 -6.48
N PHE A 211 10.73 -1.59 -6.52
CA PHE A 211 11.00 -0.17 -6.25
C PHE A 211 10.74 0.19 -4.78
N ALA A 212 10.04 -0.68 -4.05
CA ALA A 212 9.75 -0.53 -2.64
C ALA A 212 9.72 -1.88 -1.91
N LEU A 213 10.12 -1.86 -0.65
CA LEU A 213 10.02 -2.97 0.29
C LEU A 213 9.36 -2.44 1.57
N TYR A 214 8.40 -3.17 2.13
CA TYR A 214 7.78 -2.77 3.38
C TYR A 214 7.59 -3.92 4.36
N PRO A 215 8.19 -3.86 5.57
CA PRO A 215 7.78 -4.68 6.70
C PRO A 215 6.45 -4.19 7.29
N THR A 216 5.65 -5.12 7.80
CA THR A 216 4.57 -4.83 8.73
C THR A 216 5.05 -5.07 10.16
N LEU A 217 4.81 -4.09 11.03
CA LEU A 217 5.14 -4.09 12.45
C LEU A 217 3.90 -3.85 13.30
N SER A 218 3.97 -4.16 14.60
CA SER A 218 2.91 -3.89 15.58
C SER A 218 3.48 -3.44 16.93
N TRP A 219 2.62 -2.97 17.84
CA TRP A 219 3.01 -2.53 19.17
C TRP A 219 3.28 -3.68 20.14
N GLU A 220 2.70 -4.85 19.88
CA GLU A 220 2.69 -5.99 20.81
C GLU A 220 3.96 -6.85 20.74
N SER A 221 4.74 -6.75 19.67
CA SER A 221 5.86 -7.64 19.41
C SER A 221 6.95 -6.99 18.56
N ALA A 222 8.21 -7.30 18.88
CA ALA A 222 9.37 -6.92 18.07
C ALA A 222 9.42 -7.66 16.71
N LYS A 223 8.63 -8.71 16.52
CA LYS A 223 8.66 -9.52 15.29
C LYS A 223 8.05 -8.74 14.13
N ILE A 224 8.75 -8.73 13.01
CA ILE A 224 8.17 -8.33 11.72
C ILE A 224 7.13 -9.38 11.33
N GLU A 225 5.89 -8.95 11.12
CA GLU A 225 4.78 -9.87 10.87
C GLU A 225 4.74 -10.38 9.43
N ARG A 226 5.25 -9.58 8.50
CA ARG A 226 5.35 -9.89 7.07
C ARG A 226 6.25 -8.87 6.38
N LEU A 227 6.85 -9.26 5.27
CA LEU A 227 7.58 -8.39 4.34
C LEU A 227 6.86 -8.38 3.00
N CYS A 228 6.80 -7.22 2.34
CA CYS A 228 6.27 -7.15 0.99
C CYS A 228 7.17 -6.37 0.04
N TYR A 229 7.49 -6.99 -1.07
CA TYR A 229 8.22 -6.41 -2.20
C TYR A 229 7.21 -5.88 -3.22
N ALA A 230 7.43 -4.69 -3.76
CA ALA A 230 6.50 -4.07 -4.71
C ALA A 230 7.19 -3.68 -6.02
N VAL A 231 6.54 -4.02 -7.14
CA VAL A 231 6.99 -3.71 -8.51
C VAL A 231 5.91 -2.88 -9.19
N ILE A 232 6.28 -1.75 -9.78
CA ILE A 232 5.40 -0.92 -10.59
C ILE A 232 5.67 -1.20 -12.08
N SER A 233 4.61 -1.40 -12.87
CA SER A 233 4.74 -1.72 -14.28
C SER A 233 3.47 -1.38 -15.08
N THR A 234 3.58 -1.43 -16.40
CA THR A 234 2.45 -1.50 -17.33
C THR A 234 2.24 -2.90 -17.92
N ASP A 235 3.10 -3.87 -17.58
CA ASP A 235 2.99 -5.26 -18.03
C ASP A 235 1.96 -6.03 -17.18
N PRO A 236 0.88 -6.56 -17.78
CA PRO A 236 -0.18 -7.25 -17.06
C PRO A 236 0.19 -8.68 -16.59
N THR A 237 1.41 -9.16 -16.86
CA THR A 237 1.81 -10.56 -16.66
C THR A 237 2.78 -10.80 -15.50
N LEU A 238 3.11 -9.76 -14.72
CA LEU A 238 4.19 -9.82 -13.72
C LEU A 238 3.82 -10.46 -12.37
N ALA A 239 2.65 -11.10 -12.25
CA ALA A 239 2.29 -11.81 -11.03
C ALA A 239 3.33 -12.92 -10.74
N PRO A 240 4.02 -12.90 -9.58
CA PRO A 240 5.14 -13.81 -9.33
C PRO A 240 4.69 -15.22 -8.90
N SER A 241 3.53 -15.69 -9.37
CA SER A 241 2.96 -17.00 -9.06
C SER A 241 3.39 -18.08 -10.05
N THR A 242 3.39 -19.33 -9.61
CA THR A 242 3.44 -20.53 -10.46
C THR A 242 2.08 -21.17 -10.67
N GLU A 243 1.07 -20.78 -9.89
CA GLU A 243 -0.27 -21.35 -9.95
C GLU A 243 -1.05 -20.74 -11.12
N GLN A 244 -1.57 -21.59 -12.01
CA GLN A 244 -2.30 -21.12 -13.21
C GLN A 244 -3.51 -20.27 -12.84
N SER A 245 -4.21 -20.61 -11.76
CA SER A 245 -5.37 -19.85 -11.27
C SER A 245 -5.00 -18.41 -10.88
N ASP A 246 -3.84 -18.21 -10.26
CA ASP A 246 -3.36 -16.86 -9.93
C ASP A 246 -2.96 -16.10 -11.19
N LEU A 247 -2.27 -16.75 -12.12
CA LEU A 247 -1.85 -16.13 -13.38
C LEU A 247 -3.05 -15.65 -14.20
N ASP A 248 -4.09 -16.49 -14.31
CA ASP A 248 -5.32 -16.16 -15.02
C ASP A 248 -6.09 -15.02 -14.32
N LEU A 249 -6.22 -15.09 -12.99
CA LEU A 249 -6.92 -14.08 -12.20
C LEU A 249 -6.22 -12.72 -12.30
N PHE A 250 -4.91 -12.67 -12.08
CA PHE A 250 -4.13 -11.43 -12.10
C PHE A 250 -4.07 -10.82 -13.51
N SER A 251 -3.90 -11.65 -14.54
CA SER A 251 -3.93 -11.18 -15.93
C SER A 251 -5.30 -10.63 -16.30
N THR A 252 -6.38 -11.32 -15.90
CA THR A 252 -7.75 -10.85 -16.13
C THR A 252 -7.97 -9.50 -15.45
N TYR A 253 -7.59 -9.36 -14.19
CA TYR A 253 -7.76 -8.11 -13.46
C TYR A 253 -6.91 -6.98 -14.07
N ALA A 254 -5.61 -7.21 -14.33
CA ALA A 254 -4.70 -6.22 -14.90
C ALA A 254 -5.18 -5.67 -16.25
N ASN A 255 -5.83 -6.50 -17.07
CA ASN A 255 -6.32 -6.10 -18.39
C ASN A 255 -7.71 -5.44 -18.36
N ASN A 256 -8.54 -5.75 -17.36
CA ASN A 256 -9.94 -5.36 -17.35
C ASN A 256 -10.31 -4.35 -16.26
N ALA A 257 -9.48 -4.13 -15.24
CA ALA A 257 -9.78 -3.18 -14.15
C ALA A 257 -10.10 -1.77 -14.70
N PRO A 258 -11.02 -1.02 -14.09
CA PRO A 258 -11.39 0.30 -14.60
C PRO A 258 -10.24 1.32 -14.45
N TYR A 259 -10.19 2.30 -15.34
CA TYR A 259 -9.26 3.44 -15.27
C TYR A 259 -9.82 4.67 -15.98
N ALA A 260 -9.47 5.87 -15.51
CA ALA A 260 -10.03 7.15 -15.99
C ALA A 260 -9.10 7.92 -16.95
N TYR A 261 -7.90 7.42 -17.23
CA TYR A 261 -6.85 8.09 -18.00
C TYR A 261 -6.66 7.46 -19.39
N ALA A 262 -7.72 7.51 -20.21
CA ALA A 262 -7.71 6.96 -21.56
C ALA A 262 -6.57 7.51 -22.42
N GLY A 263 -5.93 6.64 -23.19
CA GLY A 263 -4.76 6.98 -24.03
C GLY A 263 -3.41 6.59 -23.43
N GLU A 264 -3.37 6.20 -22.15
CA GLU A 264 -2.20 5.59 -21.51
C GLU A 264 -2.50 4.14 -21.11
N LYS A 265 -1.44 3.33 -20.94
CA LYS A 265 -1.59 1.98 -20.36
C LYS A 265 -1.90 2.09 -18.87
N ARG A 266 -2.64 1.11 -18.34
CA ARG A 266 -2.89 1.01 -16.90
C ARG A 266 -1.58 0.97 -16.13
N THR A 267 -1.48 1.78 -15.08
CA THR A 267 -0.41 1.67 -14.10
C THR A 267 -0.78 0.58 -13.11
N LEU A 268 0.12 -0.38 -12.92
CA LEU A 268 -0.08 -1.55 -12.07
C LEU A 268 1.02 -1.57 -11.01
N VAL A 269 0.66 -1.93 -9.77
CA VAL A 269 1.62 -2.23 -8.71
C VAL A 269 1.37 -3.64 -8.20
N TYR A 270 2.30 -4.53 -8.50
CA TYR A 270 2.31 -5.89 -8.01
C TYR A 270 2.99 -5.96 -6.64
N GLY A 271 2.54 -6.86 -5.79
CA GLY A 271 3.12 -7.13 -4.48
C GLY A 271 3.39 -8.61 -4.27
N LEU A 272 4.58 -8.93 -3.76
CA LEU A 272 4.96 -10.25 -3.24
C LEU A 272 5.03 -10.13 -1.72
N THR A 273 4.10 -10.76 -1.00
CA THR A 273 4.07 -10.72 0.47
C THR A 273 4.52 -12.05 1.07
N LEU A 274 5.51 -12.00 1.94
CA LEU A 274 6.04 -13.13 2.71
C LEU A 274 5.59 -13.00 4.16
N SER A 275 4.94 -14.04 4.69
CA SER A 275 4.54 -14.15 6.09
C SER A 275 5.22 -15.35 6.76
N PRO A 276 5.02 -15.63 8.06
CA PRO A 276 5.59 -16.80 8.71
C PRO A 276 5.10 -18.14 8.14
N SER A 277 3.92 -18.17 7.50
CA SER A 277 3.26 -19.42 7.08
C SER A 277 2.97 -19.51 5.59
N GLU A 278 2.99 -18.40 4.86
CA GLU A 278 2.58 -18.35 3.45
C GLU A 278 3.26 -17.21 2.68
N GLU A 279 3.37 -17.43 1.38
CA GLU A 279 3.64 -16.42 0.36
C GLU A 279 2.32 -16.14 -0.37
N TYR A 280 1.99 -14.87 -0.59
CA TYR A 280 0.80 -14.48 -1.35
C TYR A 280 1.04 -13.19 -2.13
N TYR A 281 0.20 -12.93 -3.12
CA TYR A 281 0.41 -11.89 -4.11
C TYR A 281 -0.67 -10.82 -4.04
N LYS A 282 -0.35 -9.62 -4.50
CA LYS A 282 -1.27 -8.48 -4.61
C LYS A 282 -1.11 -7.79 -5.95
N LEU A 283 -2.19 -7.17 -6.42
CA LEU A 283 -2.16 -6.30 -7.59
C LEU A 283 -3.05 -5.10 -7.34
N GLY A 284 -2.45 -3.92 -7.22
CA GLY A 284 -3.11 -2.63 -7.27
C GLY A 284 -3.19 -2.11 -8.71
N SER A 285 -4.40 -1.96 -9.24
CA SER A 285 -4.64 -1.26 -10.50
C SER A 285 -5.05 0.19 -10.21
N TYR A 286 -4.32 1.14 -10.78
CA TYR A 286 -4.65 2.55 -10.61
C TYR A 286 -5.85 2.91 -11.47
N TYR A 287 -6.91 3.41 -10.83
CA TYR A 287 -8.06 4.00 -11.50
C TYR A 287 -7.77 5.47 -11.90
N GLN A 288 -7.08 6.21 -11.04
CA GLN A 288 -6.60 7.58 -11.30
C GLN A 288 -5.13 7.69 -10.92
N ILE A 289 -4.32 8.37 -11.76
CA ILE A 289 -2.87 8.52 -11.59
C ILE A 289 -2.46 9.99 -11.58
N SER A 290 -1.27 10.26 -11.07
CA SER A 290 -0.59 11.55 -11.17
C SER A 290 0.73 11.42 -11.92
N ASP A 291 1.44 12.55 -12.11
CA ASP A 291 2.79 12.53 -12.68
C ASP A 291 3.82 11.75 -11.83
N ILE A 292 3.53 11.50 -10.55
CA ILE A 292 4.39 10.65 -9.70
C ILE A 292 4.42 9.23 -10.26
N GLN A 293 3.26 8.63 -10.54
CA GLN A 293 3.18 7.29 -11.14
C GLN A 293 3.88 7.24 -12.50
N ARG A 294 3.70 8.29 -13.34
CA ARG A 294 4.40 8.37 -14.64
C ARG A 294 5.92 8.42 -14.49
N LYS A 295 6.44 9.13 -13.47
CA LYS A 295 7.88 9.19 -13.16
C LYS A 295 8.39 7.85 -12.66
N LEU A 296 7.65 7.18 -11.76
CA LEU A 296 7.99 5.86 -11.26
C LEU A 296 8.05 4.82 -12.38
N LEU A 297 7.06 4.80 -13.28
CA LEU A 297 7.09 3.92 -14.46
C LEU A 297 8.33 4.16 -15.33
N LYS A 298 8.67 5.43 -15.61
CA LYS A 298 9.89 5.75 -16.39
C LYS A 298 11.18 5.27 -15.71
N ALA A 299 11.24 5.31 -14.38
CA ALA A 299 12.42 4.92 -13.62
C ALA A 299 12.56 3.40 -13.46
N PHE A 300 11.45 2.68 -13.24
CA PHE A 300 11.48 1.29 -12.79
C PHE A 300 10.89 0.29 -13.80
N ASP A 301 9.92 0.68 -14.64
CA ASP A 301 9.34 -0.23 -15.65
C ASP A 301 10.32 -0.49 -16.81
N ALA A 302 11.28 0.42 -17.01
CA ALA A 302 12.35 0.28 -17.99
C ALA A 302 13.47 -0.68 -17.56
N LEU A 303 13.45 -1.18 -16.31
CA LEU A 303 14.39 -2.18 -15.81
C LEU A 303 13.98 -3.54 -16.40
N THR A 304 14.46 -3.84 -17.60
CA THR A 304 14.45 -5.20 -18.18
C THR A 304 15.55 -6.04 -17.54
N ASP A 305 15.29 -7.35 -17.41
CA ASP A 305 16.19 -8.35 -16.82
C ASP A 305 17.63 -8.34 -17.38
#